data_AF-A0A950FHI5-F1
#
_entry.id   AF-A0A950FHI5-F1
#
_cell.length_a   1.000
_cell.length_b   1.000
_cell.length_c   1.000
_cell.angle_alpha   90.00
_cell.angle_beta   90.00
_cell.angle_gamma   90.00
#
_symmetry.space_group_name_H-M   'P 1'
#
loop_
_entity.id
_entity.type
_entity.pdbx_description
1 polymer ?
#
loop_
_entity_poly.entity_id
_entity_poly.type
_entity_poly.pdbx_seq_one_letter_code
_entity_poly.pdbx_strand_id
1 'polypeptide(L)'
;MPTAIKLSGSNQTAKLIAQYGCGPVKFSGTDEALYERHLLFDNVIDLNTADARDRFEAVARSVRDVLSQRWISTEQTYHRHNPKRVYYLSIEYLLGRSLANNIQNLLLDPVAREMFREKEIDWLGLLEEEPDAGLGNGGLGRLAACFLDSMATMELPAVGYGLRYEYGIFKQSIRDGWQQEQPDNWLRRPDPWEVARPHDRVEVKLNCSFEVSGGTIRPVDGRPSTLIGVPFDRPIVGYGGKTINTLRLWAAAAPDYFNFEEFSHGEFVSAIAETLEAESLTRVLYPDDSTSMGQGLRFIQEYFLVACSLADL
;
A
#
# COMPACT_ATOMS: atom_id res chain seq x y z
N MET A 1 -11.11 -28.20 -48.75
CA MET A 1 -10.92 -27.04 -47.86
C MET A 1 -10.70 -27.56 -46.45
N PRO A 2 -9.46 -27.62 -45.94
CA PRO A 2 -9.20 -28.08 -44.59
C PRO A 2 -9.41 -26.92 -43.60
N THR A 3 -10.15 -27.25 -42.54
CA THR A 3 -10.55 -26.40 -41.43
C THR A 3 -9.34 -25.90 -40.65
N ALA A 4 -9.19 -24.58 -40.56
CA ALA A 4 -8.20 -23.94 -39.69
C ALA A 4 -8.58 -24.15 -38.22
N ILE A 5 -7.84 -25.00 -37.53
CA ILE A 5 -7.89 -25.15 -36.08
C ILE A 5 -7.30 -23.87 -35.47
N LYS A 6 -8.10 -23.15 -34.67
CA LYS A 6 -7.67 -21.99 -33.87
C LYS A 6 -6.58 -22.43 -32.87
N LEU A 7 -5.32 -22.17 -33.23
CA LEU A 7 -4.14 -22.31 -32.37
C LEU A 7 -3.64 -20.94 -31.82
N SER A 8 -4.53 -19.94 -31.68
CA SER A 8 -4.11 -18.55 -31.45
C SER A 8 -3.87 -18.17 -29.98
N GLY A 9 -4.35 -18.95 -29.00
CA GLY A 9 -4.26 -18.59 -27.57
C GLY A 9 -2.86 -18.70 -26.97
N SER A 10 -2.19 -19.86 -27.15
CA SER A 10 -0.90 -20.13 -26.48
C SER A 10 0.24 -19.23 -26.95
N ASN A 11 0.23 -18.82 -28.23
CA ASN A 11 1.24 -17.92 -28.80
C ASN A 11 1.10 -16.48 -28.25
N GLN A 12 -0.12 -16.06 -27.93
CA GLN A 12 -0.37 -14.73 -27.37
C GLN A 12 0.04 -14.67 -25.88
N THR A 13 -0.29 -15.71 -25.10
CA THR A 13 0.15 -15.87 -23.71
C THR A 13 1.68 -15.90 -23.61
N ALA A 14 2.35 -16.66 -24.48
CA ALA A 14 3.82 -16.75 -24.50
C ALA A 14 4.50 -15.39 -24.79
N LYS A 15 3.93 -14.58 -25.69
CA LYS A 15 4.43 -13.23 -25.98
C LYS A 15 4.25 -12.28 -24.80
N LEU A 16 3.13 -12.36 -24.08
CA LEU A 16 2.88 -11.55 -22.88
C LEU A 16 3.86 -11.88 -21.76
N ILE A 17 4.13 -13.16 -21.50
CA ILE A 17 5.13 -13.57 -20.50
C ILE A 17 6.53 -13.07 -20.88
N ALA A 18 6.91 -13.21 -22.15
CA ALA A 18 8.18 -12.70 -22.66
C ALA A 18 8.29 -11.17 -22.54
N GLN A 19 7.17 -10.44 -22.71
CA GLN A 19 7.13 -8.99 -22.56
C GLN A 19 7.54 -8.54 -21.16
N TYR A 20 7.14 -9.24 -20.10
CA TYR A 20 7.43 -8.81 -18.73
C TYR A 20 8.75 -9.32 -18.16
N GLY A 21 9.58 -9.99 -18.96
CA GLY A 21 10.94 -10.34 -18.54
C GLY A 21 11.01 -11.38 -17.42
N CYS A 22 9.94 -12.18 -17.22
CA CYS A 22 9.85 -13.19 -16.15
C CYS A 22 10.89 -14.34 -16.25
N GLY A 23 11.86 -14.27 -17.16
CA GLY A 23 12.85 -15.32 -17.39
C GLY A 23 12.18 -16.67 -17.76
N PRO A 24 12.79 -17.82 -17.42
CA PRO A 24 12.16 -19.13 -17.64
C PRO A 24 11.04 -19.44 -16.63
N VAL A 25 10.79 -18.56 -15.66
CA VAL A 25 9.85 -18.81 -14.56
C VAL A 25 8.43 -18.61 -15.05
N LYS A 26 7.63 -19.66 -14.95
CA LYS A 26 6.19 -19.63 -15.30
C LYS A 26 5.39 -18.96 -14.19
N PHE A 27 4.23 -18.42 -14.56
CA PHE A 27 3.29 -17.86 -13.58
C PHE A 27 2.71 -18.95 -12.67
N SER A 28 2.35 -20.10 -13.25
CA SER A 28 1.85 -21.30 -12.54
C SER A 28 2.19 -22.59 -13.30
N GLY A 29 1.92 -23.75 -12.68
CA GLY A 29 1.87 -25.05 -13.35
C GLY A 29 3.11 -25.94 -13.17
N THR A 30 4.06 -25.51 -12.33
CA THR A 30 5.23 -26.30 -11.89
C THR A 30 5.59 -25.90 -10.47
N ASP A 31 6.30 -26.75 -9.72
CA ASP A 31 6.75 -26.42 -8.36
C ASP A 31 7.67 -25.18 -8.31
N GLU A 32 8.28 -24.82 -9.44
CA GLU A 32 9.13 -23.63 -9.60
C GLU A 32 8.40 -22.40 -10.16
N ALA A 33 7.08 -22.47 -10.36
CA ALA A 33 6.31 -21.33 -10.85
C ALA A 33 5.97 -20.35 -9.72
N LEU A 34 5.76 -19.08 -10.04
CA LEU A 34 5.61 -18.00 -9.06
C LEU A 34 4.53 -18.30 -8.02
N TYR A 35 3.34 -18.72 -8.48
CA TYR A 35 2.21 -19.02 -7.60
C TYR A 35 2.51 -20.13 -6.59
N GLU A 36 3.01 -21.27 -7.06
CA GLU A 36 3.38 -22.40 -6.20
C GLU A 36 4.49 -22.03 -5.22
N ARG A 37 5.47 -21.23 -5.67
CA ARG A 37 6.59 -20.77 -4.83
C ARG A 37 6.12 -19.88 -3.68
N HIS A 38 5.18 -18.96 -3.89
CA HIS A 38 4.68 -18.12 -2.79
C HIS A 38 3.85 -18.92 -1.77
N LEU A 39 3.09 -19.93 -2.21
CA LEU A 39 2.40 -20.82 -1.26
C LEU A 39 3.38 -21.65 -0.42
N LEU A 40 4.41 -22.22 -1.06
CA LEU A 40 5.35 -23.11 -0.40
C LEU A 40 6.41 -22.37 0.41
N PHE A 41 7.07 -21.36 -0.15
CA PHE A 41 8.26 -20.74 0.45
C PHE A 41 7.94 -19.54 1.33
N ASP A 42 6.95 -18.72 0.95
CA ASP A 42 6.61 -17.54 1.75
C ASP A 42 5.63 -17.91 2.87
N ASN A 43 4.65 -18.76 2.57
CA ASN A 43 3.59 -19.11 3.51
C ASN A 43 3.83 -20.45 4.22
N VAL A 44 4.71 -21.32 3.70
CA VAL A 44 5.01 -22.65 4.29
C VAL A 44 3.77 -23.54 4.36
N ILE A 45 3.02 -23.58 3.26
CA ILE A 45 1.74 -24.30 3.17
C ILE A 45 1.77 -25.32 2.02
N ASP A 46 1.21 -26.51 2.26
CA ASP A 46 0.96 -27.49 1.20
C ASP A 46 -0.17 -27.00 0.28
N LEU A 47 0.03 -27.13 -1.04
CA LEU A 47 -0.91 -26.67 -2.08
C LEU A 47 -2.35 -27.17 -1.89
N ASN A 48 -2.53 -28.37 -1.31
CA ASN A 48 -3.85 -28.97 -1.09
C ASN A 48 -4.54 -28.44 0.16
N THR A 49 -3.78 -27.79 1.06
CA THR A 49 -4.28 -27.27 2.35
C THR A 49 -4.46 -25.75 2.37
N ALA A 50 -3.96 -25.04 1.36
CA ALA A 50 -4.05 -23.58 1.27
C ALA A 50 -5.51 -23.09 1.23
N ASP A 51 -5.82 -22.16 2.14
CA ASP A 51 -7.13 -21.51 2.22
C ASP A 51 -7.30 -20.44 1.13
N ALA A 52 -8.49 -19.83 1.06
CA ALA A 52 -8.78 -18.82 0.03
C ALA A 52 -7.88 -17.59 0.15
N ARG A 53 -7.57 -17.17 1.39
CA ARG A 53 -6.73 -16.00 1.66
C ARG A 53 -5.28 -16.26 1.28
N ASP A 54 -4.75 -17.43 1.59
CA ASP A 54 -3.38 -17.83 1.23
C ASP A 54 -3.21 -17.90 -0.29
N ARG A 55 -4.23 -18.40 -0.99
CA ARG A 55 -4.28 -18.41 -2.46
C ARG A 55 -4.30 -16.98 -3.01
N PHE A 56 -5.09 -16.08 -2.43
CA PHE A 56 -5.11 -14.67 -2.83
C PHE A 56 -3.72 -14.05 -2.68
N GLU A 57 -3.08 -14.21 -1.52
CA GLU A 57 -1.77 -13.62 -1.25
C GLU A 57 -0.70 -14.15 -2.21
N ALA A 58 -0.72 -15.45 -2.52
CA ALA A 58 0.18 -16.04 -3.50
C ALA A 58 -0.03 -15.50 -4.91
N VAL A 59 -1.28 -15.31 -5.36
CA VAL A 59 -1.58 -14.69 -6.66
C VAL A 59 -1.16 -13.22 -6.68
N ALA A 60 -1.48 -12.45 -5.64
CA ALA A 60 -1.12 -11.04 -5.54
C ALA A 60 0.41 -10.85 -5.59
N ARG A 61 1.18 -11.67 -4.86
CA ARG A 61 2.64 -11.66 -4.90
C ARG A 61 3.18 -12.07 -6.27
N SER A 62 2.59 -13.08 -6.91
CA SER A 62 2.96 -13.47 -8.28
C SER A 62 2.76 -12.33 -9.29
N VAL A 63 1.65 -11.59 -9.19
CA VAL A 63 1.42 -10.39 -10.02
C VAL A 63 2.41 -9.27 -9.68
N ARG A 64 2.71 -9.09 -8.38
CA ARG A 64 3.71 -8.12 -7.92
C ARG A 64 5.12 -8.43 -8.44
N ASP A 65 5.50 -9.69 -8.54
CA ASP A 65 6.80 -10.10 -9.09
C ASP A 65 6.93 -9.68 -10.56
N VAL A 66 5.87 -9.90 -11.35
CA VAL A 66 5.80 -9.50 -12.76
C VAL A 66 5.96 -7.98 -12.91
N LEU A 67 5.29 -7.18 -12.08
CA LEU A 67 5.33 -5.73 -12.19
C LEU A 67 6.61 -5.12 -11.58
N SER A 68 7.26 -5.78 -10.62
CA SER A 68 8.43 -5.22 -9.91
C SER A 68 9.59 -4.88 -10.83
N GLN A 69 9.87 -5.72 -11.83
CA GLN A 69 10.92 -5.44 -12.82
C GLN A 69 10.61 -4.17 -13.62
N ARG A 70 9.34 -3.98 -14.00
CA ARG A 70 8.88 -2.80 -14.72
C ARG A 70 8.94 -1.56 -13.86
N TRP A 71 8.60 -1.67 -12.59
CA TRP A 71 8.65 -0.56 -11.64
C TRP A 71 10.07 -0.03 -11.47
N ILE A 72 11.05 -0.92 -11.27
CA ILE A 72 12.47 -0.56 -11.23
C ILE A 72 12.90 0.10 -12.56
N SER A 73 12.47 -0.45 -13.69
CA SER A 73 12.79 0.12 -15.02
C SER A 73 12.20 1.52 -15.22
N THR A 74 10.99 1.78 -14.71
CA THR A 74 10.35 3.10 -14.74
C THR A 74 11.18 4.10 -13.93
N GLU A 75 11.50 3.77 -12.68
CA GLU A 75 12.32 4.63 -11.81
C GLU A 75 13.70 4.92 -12.42
N GLN A 76 14.40 3.90 -12.92
CA GLN A 76 15.68 4.07 -13.61
C GLN A 76 15.56 4.99 -14.83
N THR A 77 14.46 4.90 -15.57
CA THR A 77 14.20 5.76 -16.73
C THR A 77 13.99 7.21 -16.30
N TYR A 78 13.22 7.44 -15.23
CA TYR A 78 13.02 8.77 -14.65
C TYR A 78 14.31 9.35 -14.08
N HIS A 79 15.15 8.55 -13.43
CA HIS A 79 16.47 9.00 -12.95
C HIS A 79 17.41 9.36 -14.10
N ARG A 80 17.50 8.52 -15.14
CA ARG A 80 18.40 8.74 -16.27
C ARG A 80 18.04 9.98 -17.10
N HIS A 81 16.76 10.17 -17.39
CA HIS A 81 16.32 11.28 -18.24
C HIS A 81 16.05 12.57 -17.45
N ASN A 82 15.92 12.46 -16.12
CA ASN A 82 15.64 13.57 -15.22
C ASN A 82 14.53 14.52 -15.73
N PRO A 83 13.35 14.01 -16.12
CA PRO A 83 12.26 14.87 -16.55
C PRO A 83 11.70 15.64 -15.35
N LYS A 84 10.95 16.71 -15.62
CA LYS A 84 10.12 17.34 -14.58
C LYS A 84 9.11 16.30 -14.06
N ARG A 85 9.05 16.14 -12.74
CA ARG A 85 8.15 15.20 -12.06
C ARG A 85 6.94 15.93 -11.47
N VAL A 86 5.81 15.22 -11.43
CA VAL A 86 4.58 15.66 -10.76
C VAL A 86 4.51 14.97 -9.40
N TYR A 87 4.29 15.76 -8.34
CA TYR A 87 4.12 15.24 -7.00
C TYR A 87 2.72 15.61 -6.51
N TYR A 88 1.88 14.59 -6.37
CA TYR A 88 0.48 14.77 -5.98
C TYR A 88 0.36 14.49 -4.48
N LEU A 89 0.11 15.52 -3.67
CA LEU A 89 -0.08 15.37 -2.23
C LEU A 89 -1.58 15.28 -1.95
N SER A 90 -2.01 14.22 -1.28
CA SER A 90 -3.39 14.05 -0.84
C SER A 90 -3.44 13.38 0.52
N ILE A 91 -4.37 13.82 1.35
CA ILE A 91 -4.65 13.20 2.64
C ILE A 91 -5.43 11.88 2.49
N GLU A 92 -6.04 11.63 1.32
CA GLU A 92 -6.74 10.37 1.05
C GLU A 92 -6.51 9.84 -0.37
N TYR A 93 -6.53 8.50 -0.48
CA TYR A 93 -6.52 7.73 -1.72
C TYR A 93 -7.48 6.55 -1.62
N LEU A 94 -8.57 6.57 -2.38
CA LEU A 94 -9.54 5.47 -2.41
C LEU A 94 -9.20 4.50 -3.57
N LEU A 95 -8.16 3.69 -3.35
CA LEU A 95 -7.67 2.72 -4.34
C LEU A 95 -8.66 1.58 -4.56
N GLY A 96 -9.27 1.09 -3.48
CA GLY A 96 -10.03 -0.16 -3.45
C GLY A 96 -9.11 -1.38 -3.51
N ARG A 97 -9.62 -2.48 -4.08
CA ARG A 97 -8.88 -3.73 -4.29
C ARG A 97 -7.95 -3.63 -5.51
N SER A 98 -6.70 -4.04 -5.36
CA SER A 98 -5.64 -3.83 -6.36
C SER A 98 -5.45 -5.00 -7.31
N LEU A 99 -5.82 -6.24 -6.93
CA LEU A 99 -5.54 -7.43 -7.74
C LEU A 99 -6.17 -7.37 -9.13
N ALA A 100 -7.48 -7.12 -9.19
CA ALA A 100 -8.20 -7.02 -10.45
C ALA A 100 -7.65 -5.89 -11.33
N ASN A 101 -7.36 -4.74 -10.73
CA ASN A 101 -6.80 -3.59 -11.43
C ASN A 101 -5.42 -3.88 -12.03
N ASN A 102 -4.54 -4.50 -11.25
CA ASN A 102 -3.18 -4.83 -11.67
C ASN A 102 -3.17 -5.91 -12.77
N ILE A 103 -4.00 -6.95 -12.65
CA ILE A 103 -4.15 -7.96 -13.72
C ILE A 103 -4.62 -7.30 -15.02
N GLN A 104 -5.61 -6.41 -14.94
CA GLN A 104 -6.14 -5.70 -16.10
C GLN A 104 -5.12 -4.75 -16.72
N ASN A 105 -4.46 -3.91 -15.93
CA ASN A 105 -3.50 -2.93 -16.42
C ASN A 105 -2.22 -3.58 -16.96
N LEU A 106 -1.82 -4.75 -16.45
CA LEU A 106 -0.74 -5.55 -17.02
C LEU A 106 -1.17 -6.41 -18.22
N LEU A 107 -2.45 -6.41 -18.60
CA LEU A 107 -3.00 -7.28 -19.64
C LEU A 107 -2.78 -8.78 -19.36
N LEU A 108 -2.74 -9.16 -18.08
CA LEU A 108 -2.52 -10.54 -17.63
C LEU A 108 -3.81 -11.36 -17.58
N ASP A 109 -4.98 -10.79 -17.90
CA ASP A 109 -6.27 -11.49 -17.90
C ASP A 109 -6.24 -12.86 -18.62
N PRO A 110 -5.62 -13.01 -19.81
CA PRO A 110 -5.54 -14.33 -20.46
C PRO A 110 -4.74 -15.35 -19.64
N VAL A 111 -3.61 -14.94 -19.05
CA VAL A 111 -2.72 -15.78 -18.23
C VAL A 111 -3.43 -16.17 -16.94
N ALA A 112 -4.05 -15.20 -16.27
CA ALA A 112 -4.76 -15.39 -15.02
C ALA A 112 -5.94 -16.36 -15.19
N ARG A 113 -6.76 -16.19 -16.25
CA ARG A 113 -7.89 -17.08 -16.55
C ARG A 113 -7.49 -18.52 -16.88
N GLU A 114 -6.35 -18.69 -17.55
CA GLU A 114 -5.81 -20.03 -17.82
C GLU A 114 -5.41 -20.70 -16.50
N MET A 115 -4.64 -19.98 -15.67
CA MET A 115 -4.22 -20.45 -14.36
C MET A 115 -5.41 -20.80 -13.44
N PHE A 116 -6.40 -19.90 -13.31
CA PHE A 116 -7.56 -20.13 -12.46
C PHE A 116 -8.35 -21.36 -12.88
N ARG A 117 -8.42 -21.64 -14.19
CA ARG A 117 -9.08 -22.84 -14.69
C ARG A 117 -8.29 -24.11 -14.39
N GLU A 118 -6.97 -24.09 -14.60
CA GLU A 118 -6.10 -25.23 -14.36
C GLU A 118 -6.01 -25.60 -12.88
N LYS A 119 -6.08 -24.60 -12.00
CA LYS A 119 -5.98 -24.75 -10.54
C LYS A 119 -7.34 -24.79 -9.84
N GLU A 120 -8.44 -24.76 -10.60
CA GLU A 120 -9.81 -24.74 -10.08
C GLU A 120 -10.05 -23.63 -9.03
N ILE A 121 -9.42 -22.47 -9.22
CA ILE A 121 -9.56 -21.31 -8.33
C ILE A 121 -10.81 -20.52 -8.73
N ASP A 122 -11.69 -20.27 -7.76
CA ASP A 122 -12.80 -19.33 -7.92
C ASP A 122 -12.27 -17.89 -7.93
N TRP A 123 -12.28 -17.27 -9.11
CA TRP A 123 -11.83 -15.89 -9.30
C TRP A 123 -12.61 -14.88 -8.44
N LEU A 124 -13.94 -15.03 -8.35
CA LEU A 124 -14.76 -14.08 -7.60
C LEU A 124 -14.52 -14.24 -6.10
N GLY A 125 -14.50 -15.47 -5.60
CA GLY A 125 -14.12 -15.75 -4.22
C GLY A 125 -12.73 -15.21 -3.88
N LEU A 126 -11.74 -15.39 -4.76
CA LEU A 126 -10.38 -14.88 -4.57
C LEU A 126 -10.33 -13.36 -4.43
N LEU A 127 -11.13 -12.63 -5.22
CA LEU A 127 -11.22 -11.17 -5.15
C LEU A 127 -11.90 -10.68 -3.86
N GLU A 128 -12.79 -11.46 -3.26
CA GLU A 128 -13.42 -11.12 -1.97
C GLU A 128 -12.47 -11.29 -0.79
N GLU A 129 -11.39 -12.06 -0.95
CA GLU A 129 -10.36 -12.19 0.08
C GLU A 129 -9.45 -10.96 0.17
N GLU A 130 -9.45 -10.07 -0.83
CA GLU A 130 -8.67 -8.82 -0.80
C GLU A 130 -9.41 -7.72 -0.03
N PRO A 131 -8.88 -7.21 1.10
CA PRO A 131 -9.45 -6.05 1.75
C PRO A 131 -9.18 -4.80 0.90
N ASP A 132 -10.16 -3.90 0.86
CA ASP A 132 -9.95 -2.57 0.31
C ASP A 132 -8.87 -1.84 1.13
N ALA A 133 -7.97 -1.13 0.44
CA ALA A 133 -6.96 -0.33 1.12
C ALA A 133 -7.65 0.84 1.84
N GLY A 134 -7.61 0.84 3.18
CA GLY A 134 -8.19 1.86 4.06
C GLY A 134 -7.41 3.18 4.03
N LEU A 135 -7.18 3.74 2.85
CA LEU A 135 -6.35 4.93 2.62
C LEU A 135 -7.16 6.17 2.23
N GLY A 136 -8.47 6.04 2.11
CA GLY A 136 -9.37 7.13 1.75
C GLY A 136 -10.81 6.80 2.07
N ASN A 137 -11.67 7.82 2.02
CA ASN A 137 -13.09 7.66 2.32
C ASN A 137 -13.97 8.06 1.14
N GLY A 138 -13.76 9.28 0.63
CA GLY A 138 -14.73 9.94 -0.25
C GLY A 138 -14.28 10.11 -1.70
N GLY A 139 -15.01 10.99 -2.39
CA GLY A 139 -14.75 11.34 -3.79
C GLY A 139 -13.41 12.05 -4.02
N LEU A 140 -12.87 12.76 -3.03
CA LEU A 140 -11.54 13.38 -3.12
C LEU A 140 -10.45 12.30 -3.23
N GLY A 141 -10.51 11.26 -2.38
CA GLY A 141 -9.60 10.14 -2.41
C GLY A 141 -9.75 9.31 -3.68
N ARG A 142 -10.98 9.16 -4.19
CA ARG A 142 -11.20 8.46 -5.47
C ARG A 142 -10.67 9.26 -6.65
N LEU A 143 -10.81 10.58 -6.64
CA LEU A 143 -10.24 11.46 -7.65
C LEU A 143 -8.71 11.33 -7.68
N ALA A 144 -8.07 11.37 -6.51
CA ALA A 144 -6.62 11.19 -6.37
C ALA A 144 -6.16 9.84 -6.93
N ALA A 145 -6.84 8.74 -6.58
CA ALA A 145 -6.55 7.41 -7.11
C ALA A 145 -6.68 7.35 -8.64
N CYS A 146 -7.77 7.87 -9.22
CA CYS A 146 -7.97 7.92 -10.67
C CYS A 146 -6.92 8.78 -11.38
N PHE A 147 -6.45 9.87 -10.75
CA PHE A 147 -5.38 10.69 -11.30
C PHE A 147 -4.04 9.95 -11.33
N LEU A 148 -3.69 9.20 -10.28
CA LEU A 148 -2.46 8.40 -10.30
C LEU A 148 -2.48 7.34 -11.42
N ASP A 149 -3.60 6.63 -11.58
CA ASP A 149 -3.78 5.65 -12.68
C ASP A 149 -3.67 6.31 -14.06
N SER A 150 -4.32 7.46 -14.25
CA SER A 150 -4.26 8.22 -15.50
C SER A 150 -2.85 8.71 -15.80
N MET A 151 -2.12 9.21 -14.79
CA MET A 151 -0.73 9.65 -14.97
C MET A 151 0.19 8.49 -15.33
N ALA A 152 0.02 7.32 -14.71
CA ALA A 152 0.79 6.13 -15.07
C ALA A 152 0.47 5.67 -16.51
N THR A 153 -0.81 5.65 -16.88
CA THR A 153 -1.28 5.27 -18.24
C THR A 153 -0.78 6.23 -19.32
N MET A 154 -0.73 7.53 -19.03
CA MET A 154 -0.19 8.55 -19.93
C MET A 154 1.35 8.63 -19.91
N GLU A 155 2.01 7.72 -19.19
CA GLU A 155 3.47 7.68 -19.05
C GLU A 155 4.06 8.98 -18.46
N LEU A 156 3.29 9.68 -17.62
CA LEU A 156 3.72 10.89 -16.94
C LEU A 156 4.56 10.55 -15.69
N PRO A 157 5.76 11.12 -15.53
CA PRO A 157 6.56 10.96 -14.32
C PRO A 157 5.85 11.58 -13.12
N ALA A 158 5.22 10.73 -12.31
CA ALA A 158 4.44 11.17 -11.16
C ALA A 158 4.63 10.27 -9.94
N VAL A 159 4.58 10.90 -8.77
CA VAL A 159 4.53 10.23 -7.47
C VAL A 159 3.35 10.79 -6.69
N GLY A 160 2.53 9.88 -6.12
CA GLY A 160 1.54 10.25 -5.12
C GLY A 160 2.17 10.22 -3.75
N TYR A 161 1.94 11.23 -2.92
CA TYR A 161 2.27 11.22 -1.50
C TYR A 161 0.99 11.21 -0.66
N GLY A 162 0.97 10.38 0.38
CA GLY A 162 -0.12 10.27 1.34
C GLY A 162 0.34 9.74 2.69
N LEU A 163 -0.61 9.46 3.58
CA LEU A 163 -0.36 8.82 4.87
C LEU A 163 -0.79 7.35 4.82
N ARG A 164 -0.06 6.49 5.53
CA ARG A 164 -0.38 5.06 5.65
C ARG A 164 -1.27 4.82 6.86
N TYR A 165 -2.59 4.90 6.66
CA TYR A 165 -3.56 4.68 7.74
C TYR A 165 -3.70 3.20 8.10
N GLU A 166 -3.54 2.87 9.38
CA GLU A 166 -3.67 1.49 9.88
C GLU A 166 -5.12 0.98 9.88
N TYR A 167 -6.07 1.85 10.21
CA TYR A 167 -7.48 1.50 10.44
C TYR A 167 -8.48 2.19 9.52
N GLY A 168 -7.99 2.87 8.47
CA GLY A 168 -8.83 3.68 7.59
C GLY A 168 -9.68 4.68 8.36
N ILE A 169 -10.94 4.85 7.94
CA ILE A 169 -11.92 5.68 8.65
C ILE A 169 -12.69 4.83 9.68
N PHE A 170 -13.50 3.89 9.22
CA PHE A 170 -14.18 2.84 9.99
C PHE A 170 -14.87 1.86 9.04
N LYS A 171 -15.16 0.66 9.54
CA LYS A 171 -16.06 -0.32 8.94
C LYS A 171 -17.47 -0.14 9.49
N GLN A 172 -18.42 0.15 8.62
CA GLN A 172 -19.83 0.30 9.01
C GLN A 172 -20.48 -1.06 9.23
N SER A 173 -21.21 -1.21 10.33
CA SER A 173 -22.15 -2.30 10.58
C SER A 173 -23.51 -1.73 10.99
N ILE A 174 -24.59 -2.42 10.64
CA ILE A 174 -25.95 -2.02 11.04
C ILE A 174 -26.44 -2.99 12.11
N ARG A 175 -26.75 -2.46 13.29
CA ARG A 175 -27.30 -3.23 14.41
C ARG A 175 -28.56 -2.54 14.93
N ASP A 176 -29.65 -3.27 14.98
CA ASP A 176 -30.95 -2.78 15.44
C ASP A 176 -31.43 -1.48 14.73
N GLY A 177 -31.09 -1.33 13.45
CA GLY A 177 -31.43 -0.16 12.63
C GLY A 177 -30.47 1.04 12.76
N TRP A 178 -29.41 0.92 13.57
CA TRP A 178 -28.44 1.99 13.81
C TRP A 178 -27.05 1.63 13.28
N GLN A 179 -26.32 2.66 12.83
CA GLN A 179 -24.91 2.53 12.48
C GLN A 179 -24.07 2.24 13.72
N GLN A 180 -23.17 1.26 13.59
CA GLN A 180 -22.08 1.00 14.52
C GLN A 180 -20.75 0.98 13.77
N GLU A 181 -19.81 1.75 14.27
CA GLU A 181 -18.48 1.93 13.71
C GLU A 181 -17.51 0.93 14.35
N GLN A 182 -16.78 0.21 13.50
CA GLN A 182 -15.74 -0.73 13.92
C GLN A 182 -14.42 -0.36 13.22
N PRO A 183 -13.26 -0.67 13.80
CA PRO A 183 -11.98 -0.41 13.13
C PRO A 183 -11.87 -1.22 11.83
N ASP A 184 -11.42 -0.58 10.76
CA ASP A 184 -11.14 -1.26 9.49
C ASP A 184 -9.71 -1.81 9.48
N ASN A 185 -9.54 -3.03 10.01
CA ASN A 185 -8.23 -3.66 10.17
C ASN A 185 -7.73 -4.33 8.88
N TRP A 186 -7.64 -3.54 7.80
CA TRP A 186 -7.22 -4.01 6.47
C TRP A 186 -5.76 -4.49 6.44
N LEU A 187 -4.92 -3.99 7.36
CA LEU A 187 -3.51 -4.38 7.56
C LEU A 187 -3.32 -5.49 8.60
N ARG A 188 -4.39 -6.21 8.98
CA ARG A 188 -4.29 -7.36 9.91
C ARG A 188 -3.29 -8.41 9.44
N ARG A 189 -3.21 -8.62 8.12
CA ARG A 189 -2.12 -9.33 7.46
C ARG A 189 -1.34 -8.30 6.62
N PRO A 190 -0.03 -8.49 6.43
CA PRO A 190 0.77 -7.59 5.59
C PRO A 190 0.13 -7.42 4.21
N ASP A 191 0.03 -6.19 3.75
CA ASP A 191 -0.49 -5.91 2.42
C ASP A 191 0.51 -6.39 1.36
N PRO A 192 0.11 -7.27 0.42
CA PRO A 192 1.04 -7.83 -0.56
C PRO A 192 1.56 -6.78 -1.55
N TRP A 193 0.90 -5.62 -1.67
CA TRP A 193 1.24 -4.58 -2.65
C TRP A 193 2.27 -3.57 -2.15
N GLU A 194 2.34 -3.32 -0.85
CA GLU A 194 3.26 -2.34 -0.28
C GLU A 194 4.69 -2.86 -0.10
N VAL A 195 5.63 -1.92 -0.15
CA VAL A 195 7.06 -2.15 0.10
C VAL A 195 7.54 -1.13 1.11
N ALA A 196 7.90 -1.60 2.31
CA ALA A 196 8.51 -0.73 3.31
C ALA A 196 9.90 -0.26 2.84
N ARG A 197 10.22 1.02 3.06
CA ARG A 197 11.50 1.66 2.71
C ARG A 197 12.15 2.28 3.95
N PRO A 198 12.52 1.49 4.97
CA PRO A 198 13.09 2.02 6.22
C PRO A 198 14.39 2.80 6.02
N HIS A 199 15.13 2.54 4.95
CA HIS A 199 16.35 3.28 4.59
C HIS A 199 16.08 4.69 4.07
N ASP A 200 14.88 4.96 3.57
CA ASP A 200 14.46 6.27 3.06
C ASP A 200 13.68 7.05 4.14
N ARG A 201 13.85 6.70 5.42
CA ARG A 201 13.16 7.39 6.52
C ARG A 201 13.54 8.86 6.58
N VAL A 202 12.55 9.70 6.88
CA VAL A 202 12.71 11.14 7.02
C VAL A 202 12.57 11.54 8.47
N GLU A 203 13.48 12.40 8.95
CA GLU A 203 13.41 13.03 10.27
C GLU A 203 13.08 14.52 10.13
N VAL A 204 11.88 14.92 10.53
CA VAL A 204 11.44 16.31 10.55
C VAL A 204 11.69 16.89 11.94
N LYS A 205 12.74 17.70 12.07
CA LYS A 205 13.10 18.35 13.33
C LYS A 205 12.28 19.60 13.57
N LEU A 206 11.71 19.70 14.76
CA LEU A 206 10.92 20.83 15.24
C LEU A 206 11.64 21.52 16.39
N ASN A 207 11.65 22.85 16.39
CA ASN A 207 12.26 23.65 17.47
C ASN A 207 11.35 23.78 18.71
N CYS A 208 10.17 23.18 18.66
CA CYS A 208 9.19 23.12 19.73
C CYS A 208 8.57 21.73 19.80
N SER A 209 7.85 21.48 20.88
CA SER A 209 6.93 20.35 21.02
C SER A 209 5.51 20.90 21.06
N PHE A 210 4.52 20.03 20.94
CA PHE A 210 3.12 20.42 21.08
C PHE A 210 2.58 19.87 22.40
N GLU A 211 1.87 20.71 23.14
CA GLU A 211 1.09 20.27 24.29
C GLU A 211 -0.38 20.61 24.07
N VAL A 212 -1.25 19.68 24.44
CA VAL A 212 -2.70 19.87 24.44
C VAL A 212 -3.11 20.26 25.85
N SER A 213 -3.41 21.55 26.07
CA SER A 213 -3.90 22.04 27.37
C SER A 213 -5.22 22.78 27.20
N GLY A 214 -6.25 22.36 27.94
CA GLY A 214 -7.57 23.01 27.93
C GLY A 214 -8.25 23.00 26.54
N GLY A 215 -7.94 22.01 25.71
CA GLY A 215 -8.43 21.97 24.34
C GLY A 215 -7.80 23.06 23.46
N THR A 216 -6.49 23.27 23.55
CA THR A 216 -5.76 24.04 22.54
C THR A 216 -4.40 23.41 22.36
N ILE A 217 -4.00 23.13 21.12
CA ILE A 217 -2.59 22.82 20.83
C ILE A 217 -1.79 24.09 21.01
N ARG A 218 -0.80 24.05 21.89
CA ARG A 218 0.17 25.12 22.06
C ARG A 218 1.56 24.61 21.76
N PRO A 219 2.34 25.32 20.92
CA PRO A 219 3.76 25.06 20.85
C PRO A 219 4.39 25.36 22.20
N VAL A 220 5.26 24.46 22.66
CA VAL A 220 6.10 24.64 23.85
C VAL A 220 7.49 24.99 23.35
N ASP A 221 7.82 26.27 23.45
CA ASP A 221 9.12 26.78 23.05
C ASP A 221 10.23 26.20 23.95
N GLY A 222 11.40 25.94 23.36
CA GLY A 222 12.55 25.42 24.09
C GLY A 222 12.51 23.91 24.37
N ARG A 223 11.51 23.19 23.85
CA ARG A 223 11.44 21.72 23.88
C ARG A 223 11.47 21.16 22.46
N PRO A 224 12.64 20.93 21.84
CA PRO A 224 12.71 20.38 20.49
C PRO A 224 12.05 19.00 20.40
N SER A 225 11.41 18.71 19.27
CA SER A 225 10.84 17.39 18.98
C SER A 225 11.22 16.95 17.57
N THR A 226 11.04 15.66 17.26
CA THR A 226 11.32 15.10 15.93
C THR A 226 10.17 14.20 15.51
N LEU A 227 9.63 14.43 14.32
CA LEU A 227 8.69 13.50 13.69
C LEU A 227 9.46 12.60 12.73
N ILE A 228 9.21 11.30 12.79
CA ILE A 228 9.88 10.32 11.92
C ILE A 228 8.85 9.73 10.97
N GLY A 229 9.10 9.85 9.68
CA GLY A 229 8.30 9.24 8.62
C GLY A 229 9.03 8.07 7.98
N VAL A 230 8.42 6.90 8.04
CA VAL A 230 8.88 5.71 7.31
C VAL A 230 8.02 5.55 6.05
N PRO A 231 8.60 5.58 4.85
CA PRO A 231 7.84 5.44 3.62
C PRO A 231 7.49 3.98 3.32
N PHE A 232 6.28 3.80 2.80
CA PHE A 232 5.76 2.57 2.23
C PHE A 232 5.32 2.85 0.80
N ASP A 233 6.00 2.22 -0.16
CA ASP A 233 5.71 2.43 -1.57
C ASP A 233 4.69 1.40 -2.06
N ARG A 234 3.69 1.87 -2.81
CA ARG A 234 2.72 1.04 -3.54
C ARG A 234 2.83 1.32 -5.04
N PRO A 235 2.82 0.29 -5.90
CA PRO A 235 2.87 0.48 -7.34
C PRO A 235 1.53 0.95 -7.90
N ILE A 236 1.56 1.94 -8.79
CA ILE A 236 0.42 2.36 -9.61
C ILE A 236 0.70 2.00 -11.06
N VAL A 237 0.07 0.93 -11.53
CA VAL A 237 0.32 0.36 -12.86
C VAL A 237 -0.53 1.09 -13.89
N GLY A 238 0.10 1.72 -14.88
CA GLY A 238 -0.61 2.28 -16.04
C GLY A 238 -1.10 1.19 -16.98
N TYR A 239 -2.20 1.45 -17.70
CA TYR A 239 -2.76 0.50 -18.66
C TYR A 239 -1.73 0.10 -19.73
N GLY A 240 -1.61 -1.21 -19.95
CA GLY A 240 -0.58 -1.82 -20.80
C GLY A 240 0.75 -2.11 -20.09
N GLY A 241 0.89 -1.79 -18.80
CA GLY A 241 2.02 -2.18 -17.96
C GLY A 241 3.37 -1.57 -18.34
N LYS A 242 3.36 -0.47 -19.10
CA LYS A 242 4.57 0.19 -19.61
C LYS A 242 5.26 1.05 -18.55
N THR A 243 4.45 1.73 -17.75
CA THR A 243 4.87 2.66 -16.71
C THR A 243 4.21 2.25 -15.42
N ILE A 244 5.02 2.17 -14.36
CA ILE A 244 4.53 1.95 -13.00
C ILE A 244 5.02 3.11 -12.16
N ASN A 245 4.10 4.00 -11.81
CA ASN A 245 4.36 5.11 -10.91
C ASN A 245 4.28 4.64 -9.45
N THR A 246 4.68 5.51 -8.53
CA THR A 246 4.75 5.21 -7.10
C THR A 246 3.71 6.01 -6.33
N LEU A 247 2.94 5.35 -5.47
CA LEU A 247 2.24 5.99 -4.35
C LEU A 247 3.06 5.73 -3.09
N ARG A 248 3.71 6.77 -2.56
CA ARG A 248 4.50 6.73 -1.33
C ARG A 248 3.66 7.19 -0.15
N LEU A 249 3.52 6.31 0.84
CA LEU A 249 2.68 6.52 2.03
C LEU A 249 3.58 6.62 3.26
N TRP A 250 3.42 7.67 4.06
CA TRP A 250 4.18 7.85 5.28
C TRP A 250 3.49 7.17 6.46
N ALA A 251 4.21 6.29 7.15
CA ALA A 251 3.86 5.82 8.49
C ALA A 251 4.66 6.64 9.51
N ALA A 252 3.98 7.14 10.54
CA ALA A 252 4.66 7.77 11.66
C ALA A 252 5.36 6.71 12.51
N ALA A 253 6.61 6.97 12.85
CA ALA A 253 7.41 6.12 13.71
C ALA A 253 7.95 6.92 14.89
N ALA A 254 8.31 6.20 15.94
CA ALA A 254 9.04 6.75 17.07
C ALA A 254 10.54 6.55 16.87
N PRO A 255 11.39 7.35 17.53
CA PRO A 255 12.82 7.04 17.62
C PRO A 255 13.01 5.64 18.19
N ASP A 256 14.11 4.97 17.83
CA ASP A 256 14.52 3.68 18.42
C ASP A 256 14.94 3.89 19.89
N TYR A 257 13.96 4.17 20.75
CA TYR A 257 14.12 4.44 22.17
C TYR A 257 13.26 3.46 22.96
N PHE A 258 13.92 2.62 23.77
CA PHE A 258 13.27 1.77 24.74
C PHE A 258 13.92 2.00 26.10
N ASN A 259 13.15 2.55 27.04
CA ASN A 259 13.64 2.78 28.39
C ASN A 259 13.62 1.47 29.20
N PHE A 260 14.72 0.71 29.11
CA PHE A 260 14.90 -0.53 29.87
C PHE A 260 14.79 -0.32 31.38
N GLU A 261 15.17 0.84 31.90
CA GLU A 261 15.14 1.12 33.33
C GLU A 261 13.70 1.27 33.81
N GLU A 262 12.87 2.11 33.17
CA GLU A 262 11.45 2.23 33.49
C GLU A 262 10.71 0.89 33.38
N PHE A 263 10.97 0.15 32.29
CA PHE A 263 10.36 -1.16 32.09
C PHE A 263 10.74 -2.15 33.21
N SER A 264 12.01 -2.16 33.61
CA SER A 264 12.50 -3.07 34.67
C SER A 264 11.95 -2.72 36.06
N HIS A 265 11.55 -1.47 36.28
CA HIS A 265 10.94 -1.01 37.54
C HIS A 265 9.40 -1.13 37.57
N GLY A 266 8.79 -1.71 36.52
CA GLY A 266 7.35 -1.96 36.46
C GLY A 266 6.54 -0.82 35.82
N GLU A 267 7.18 0.24 35.33
CA GLU A 267 6.55 1.39 34.66
C GLU A 267 6.37 1.11 33.16
N PHE A 268 5.69 0.00 32.85
CA PHE A 268 5.58 -0.53 31.48
C PHE A 268 4.89 0.42 30.50
N VAL A 269 3.89 1.18 30.95
CA VAL A 269 3.10 2.10 30.10
C VAL A 269 3.93 3.32 29.71
N SER A 270 4.64 3.92 30.67
CA SER A 270 5.51 5.06 30.43
C SER A 270 6.64 4.73 29.46
N ALA A 271 7.21 3.52 29.58
CA ALA A 271 8.28 3.04 28.72
C ALA A 271 7.92 2.94 27.22
N ILE A 272 6.62 2.96 26.88
CA ILE A 272 6.11 2.86 25.49
C ILE A 272 5.20 4.04 25.08
N ALA A 273 4.95 5.00 25.97
CA ALA A 273 3.95 6.05 25.76
C ALA A 273 4.31 6.96 24.57
N GLU A 274 5.57 7.38 24.48
CA GLU A 274 6.06 8.22 23.38
C GLU A 274 5.93 7.51 22.03
N THR A 275 6.16 6.20 22.01
CA THR A 275 6.02 5.39 20.79
C THR A 275 4.56 5.32 20.33
N LEU A 276 3.65 5.05 21.26
CA LEU A 276 2.22 5.00 20.97
C LEU A 276 1.68 6.36 20.50
N GLU A 277 2.16 7.45 21.08
CA GLU A 277 1.78 8.81 20.68
C GLU A 277 2.27 9.12 19.25
N ALA A 278 3.53 8.83 18.93
CA ALA A 278 4.08 9.04 17.59
C ALA A 278 3.33 8.23 16.53
N GLU A 279 3.11 6.93 16.77
CA GLU A 279 2.41 6.04 15.85
C GLU A 279 0.94 6.40 15.67
N SER A 280 0.30 7.00 16.69
CA SER A 280 -1.12 7.39 16.63
C SER A 280 -1.43 8.33 15.46
N LEU A 281 -0.43 9.08 15.01
CA LEU A 281 -0.54 10.04 13.92
C LEU A 281 -1.01 9.41 12.60
N THR A 282 -0.65 8.16 12.34
CA THR A 282 -1.04 7.47 11.11
C THR A 282 -1.98 6.28 11.37
N ARG A 283 -2.70 6.27 12.49
CA ARG A 283 -3.64 5.17 12.77
C ARG A 283 -4.97 5.30 12.04
N VAL A 284 -5.58 6.48 12.05
CA VAL A 284 -6.96 6.69 11.56
C VAL A 284 -7.01 7.88 10.60
N LEU A 285 -7.79 7.73 9.54
CA LEU A 285 -8.13 8.78 8.58
C LEU A 285 -9.24 9.67 9.17
N TYR A 286 -9.04 10.99 9.15
CA TYR A 286 -9.96 11.98 9.71
C TYR A 286 -10.35 11.68 11.18
N PRO A 287 -9.40 11.81 12.13
CA PRO A 287 -9.76 11.74 13.54
C PRO A 287 -10.84 12.78 13.88
N ASP A 288 -11.75 12.43 14.80
CA ASP A 288 -12.85 13.30 15.22
C ASP A 288 -12.32 14.66 15.70
N ASP A 289 -12.66 15.72 14.98
CA ASP A 289 -12.23 17.10 15.22
C ASP A 289 -13.27 17.95 15.97
N SER A 290 -14.30 17.31 16.54
CA SER A 290 -15.24 17.95 17.46
C SER A 290 -14.55 18.46 18.73
N THR A 291 -13.43 17.84 19.10
CA THR A 291 -12.56 18.26 20.20
C THR A 291 -11.31 18.94 19.67
N SER A 292 -10.77 19.89 20.43
CA SER A 292 -9.54 20.57 20.03
C SER A 292 -8.32 19.65 19.99
N MET A 293 -8.34 18.54 20.75
CA MET A 293 -7.31 17.50 20.66
C MET A 293 -7.35 16.83 19.29
N GLY A 294 -8.55 16.55 18.78
CA GLY A 294 -8.77 16.04 17.42
C GLY A 294 -8.40 17.03 16.33
N GLN A 295 -8.78 18.30 16.46
CA GLN A 295 -8.35 19.38 15.54
C GLN A 295 -6.83 19.47 15.47
N GLY A 296 -6.20 19.33 16.63
CA GLY A 296 -4.77 19.31 16.77
C GLY A 296 -4.10 18.13 16.07
N LEU A 297 -4.60 16.92 16.29
CA LEU A 297 -4.12 15.72 15.61
C LEU A 297 -4.25 15.84 14.09
N ARG A 298 -5.38 16.36 13.60
CA ARG A 298 -5.61 16.61 12.17
C ARG A 298 -4.58 17.58 11.58
N PHE A 299 -4.29 18.68 12.28
CA PHE A 299 -3.25 19.61 11.85
C PHE A 299 -1.86 18.94 11.78
N ILE A 300 -1.50 18.14 12.79
CA ILE A 300 -0.21 17.43 12.80
C ILE A 300 -0.15 16.41 11.66
N GLN A 301 -1.25 15.72 11.32
CA GLN A 301 -1.31 14.81 10.16
C GLN A 301 -1.00 15.53 8.85
N GLU A 302 -1.66 16.67 8.61
CA GLU A 302 -1.45 17.49 7.41
C GLU A 302 -0.01 18.03 7.35
N TYR A 303 0.50 18.55 8.48
CA TYR A 303 1.87 19.02 8.57
C TYR A 303 2.88 17.90 8.32
N PHE A 304 2.67 16.73 8.93
CA PHE A 304 3.55 15.57 8.80
C PHE A 304 3.61 15.05 7.37
N LEU A 305 2.46 14.94 6.69
CA LEU A 305 2.40 14.60 5.28
C LEU A 305 3.25 15.58 4.45
N VAL A 306 3.02 16.88 4.61
CA VAL A 306 3.71 17.91 3.82
C VAL A 306 5.20 17.92 4.12
N ALA A 307 5.59 17.91 5.39
CA ALA A 307 6.97 18.00 5.81
C ALA A 307 7.79 16.77 5.38
N CYS A 308 7.26 15.55 5.57
CA CYS A 308 7.96 14.33 5.13
C CYS A 308 8.07 14.29 3.60
N SER A 309 6.99 14.62 2.89
CA SER A 309 7.00 14.59 1.43
C SER A 309 7.97 15.62 0.85
N LEU A 310 7.98 16.86 1.36
CA LEU A 310 8.90 17.90 0.89
C LEU A 310 10.37 17.60 1.18
N ALA A 311 10.67 16.88 2.27
CA ALA A 311 12.03 16.48 2.61
C ALA A 311 12.54 15.32 1.73
N ASP A 312 11.64 14.53 1.13
CA ASP A 312 11.96 13.46 0.19
C ASP A 312 12.14 13.94 -1.26
N LEU A 313 11.61 15.13 -1.61
CA LEU A 313 11.76 15.78 -2.92
C LEU A 313 13.19 16.26 -3.21
#